data_AF-A0A961QR76-F1
#
_entry.id   AF-A0A961QR76-F1
#
_cell.length_a   1.000
_cell.length_b   1.000
_cell.length_c   1.000
_cell.angle_alpha   90.00
_cell.angle_beta   90.00
_cell.angle_gamma   90.00
#
_symmetry.space_group_name_H-M   'P 1'
#
loop_
_entity.id
_entity.type
_entity.pdbx_description
1 polymer ?
#
loop_
_entity_poly.entity_id
_entity_poly.type
_entity_poly.pdbx_seq_one_letter_code
_entity_poly.pdbx_strand_id
1 'polypeptide(L)'
;MPKDAASGRLESQWDDARARGMSEPELLLYRSNLLGSDKRVTNYGGGNTSAKVMETDPLTGEEVEVLWVKGSGGDVGSIRMDGFATLYMDRLEALKKLYRGVEFEDEMVGYLPHCTFRLNPRAASIDTPLHAYVPRRHV
;
A
#
# COMPACT_ATOMS: atom_id res chain seq x y z
N MET A 1 39.79 -1.04 -26.18
CA MET A 1 38.32 -0.85 -26.07
C MET A 1 37.97 -0.81 -24.59
N PRO A 2 37.57 0.33 -24.03
CA PRO A 2 37.09 0.36 -22.65
C PRO A 2 35.74 -0.36 -22.58
N LYS A 3 35.56 -1.13 -21.51
CA LYS A 3 34.36 -1.91 -21.17
C LYS A 3 33.11 -1.02 -21.23
N ASP A 4 32.06 -1.56 -21.85
CA ASP A 4 30.73 -0.99 -21.88
C ASP A 4 30.32 -0.47 -20.50
N ALA A 5 29.94 0.80 -20.45
CA ALA A 5 29.29 1.39 -19.29
C ALA A 5 27.98 0.63 -19.07
N ALA A 6 27.99 -0.30 -18.11
CA ALA A 6 26.79 -0.98 -17.67
C ALA A 6 25.73 0.08 -17.34
N SER A 7 24.59 0.00 -18.04
CA SER A 7 23.43 0.86 -17.88
C SER A 7 23.19 1.18 -16.40
N GLY A 8 23.28 2.44 -16.00
CA GLY A 8 23.10 2.91 -14.61
C GLY A 8 21.67 2.78 -14.06
N ARG A 9 20.92 1.75 -14.48
CA ARG A 9 19.57 1.42 -14.04
C ARG A 9 19.64 0.30 -13.00
N LEU A 10 18.76 0.37 -12.02
CA LEU A 10 18.59 -0.70 -11.03
C LEU A 10 18.05 -1.96 -11.70
N GLU A 11 18.62 -3.11 -11.39
CA GLU A 11 18.12 -4.40 -11.84
C GLU A 11 16.85 -4.78 -11.06
N SER A 12 15.87 -5.37 -11.75
CA SER A 12 14.69 -5.92 -11.10
C SER A 12 15.05 -7.17 -10.30
N GLN A 13 14.66 -7.22 -9.03
CA GLN A 13 14.82 -8.39 -8.15
C GLN A 13 13.56 -9.26 -8.06
N TRP A 14 12.59 -9.02 -8.93
CA TRP A 14 11.37 -9.82 -9.00
C TRP A 14 11.64 -11.22 -9.53
N ASP A 15 11.15 -12.24 -8.83
CA ASP A 15 11.22 -13.65 -9.21
C ASP A 15 9.81 -14.21 -9.46
N ASP A 16 9.50 -14.48 -10.73
CA ASP A 16 8.22 -15.04 -11.15
C ASP A 16 7.95 -16.45 -10.62
N ALA A 17 8.98 -17.25 -10.37
CA ALA A 17 8.82 -18.58 -9.80
C ALA A 17 8.39 -18.47 -8.32
N ARG A 18 8.99 -17.53 -7.59
CA ARG A 18 8.61 -17.23 -6.20
C ARG A 18 7.21 -16.60 -6.11
N ALA A 19 6.87 -15.68 -7.00
CA ALA A 19 5.58 -15.00 -7.02
C ALA A 19 4.41 -15.94 -7.38
N ARG A 20 4.69 -17.05 -8.06
CA ARG A 20 3.67 -17.99 -8.53
C ARG A 20 2.88 -18.58 -7.37
N GLY A 21 1.56 -18.39 -7.39
CA GLY A 21 0.64 -18.94 -6.40
C GLY A 21 0.46 -18.09 -5.14
N MET A 22 1.13 -16.93 -5.04
CA MET A 22 0.85 -15.95 -4.01
C MET A 22 -0.51 -15.27 -4.26
N SER A 23 -1.25 -15.02 -3.19
CA SER A 23 -2.39 -14.11 -3.18
C SER A 23 -1.95 -12.65 -3.41
N GLU A 24 -2.88 -11.76 -3.76
CA GLU A 24 -2.54 -10.34 -3.97
C GLU A 24 -1.92 -9.66 -2.73
N PRO A 25 -2.37 -9.91 -1.47
CA PRO A 25 -1.68 -9.40 -0.29
C PRO A 25 -0.25 -9.95 -0.14
N GLU A 26 -0.01 -11.22 -0.49
CA GLU A 26 1.33 -11.81 -0.46
C GLU A 26 2.24 -11.22 -1.55
N LEU A 27 1.69 -10.96 -2.74
CA LEU A 27 2.40 -10.26 -3.82
C LEU A 27 2.73 -8.82 -3.42
N LEU A 28 1.82 -8.12 -2.73
CA LEU A 28 2.08 -6.80 -2.15
C LEU A 28 3.27 -6.88 -1.17
N LEU A 29 3.19 -7.76 -0.17
CA LEU A 29 4.27 -7.99 0.80
C LEU A 29 5.61 -8.29 0.10
N TYR A 30 5.60 -9.12 -0.93
CA TYR A 30 6.80 -9.45 -1.68
C TYR A 30 7.38 -8.23 -2.39
N ARG A 31 6.55 -7.45 -3.12
CA ARG A 31 6.98 -6.19 -3.77
C ARG A 31 7.53 -5.19 -2.76
N SER A 32 6.85 -5.02 -1.62
CA SER A 32 7.30 -4.13 -0.54
C SER A 32 8.70 -4.51 -0.08
N ASN A 33 8.92 -5.78 0.27
CA ASN A 33 10.23 -6.22 0.76
C ASN A 33 11.34 -6.08 -0.30
N LEU A 34 11.04 -6.33 -1.59
CA LEU A 34 12.01 -6.09 -2.67
C LEU A 34 12.38 -4.61 -2.78
N LEU A 35 11.38 -3.72 -2.85
CA LEU A 35 11.60 -2.28 -2.97
C LEU A 35 12.37 -1.73 -1.77
N GLY A 36 12.02 -2.18 -0.56
CA GLY A 36 12.66 -1.73 0.68
C GLY A 36 14.04 -2.32 0.95
N SER A 37 14.44 -3.38 0.22
CA SER A 37 15.75 -4.01 0.34
C SER A 37 16.88 -3.15 -0.25
N ASP A 38 16.56 -2.26 -1.19
CA ASP A 38 17.52 -1.35 -1.81
C ASP A 38 17.32 0.08 -1.31
N LYS A 39 18.30 0.60 -0.56
CA LYS A 39 18.26 1.97 -0.01
C LYS A 39 18.39 3.07 -1.08
N ARG A 40 18.66 2.72 -2.34
CA ARG A 40 18.54 3.63 -3.48
C ARG A 40 17.09 3.85 -3.91
N VAL A 41 16.18 2.96 -3.51
CA VAL A 41 14.74 3.01 -3.82
C VAL A 41 13.94 3.61 -2.67
N THR A 42 14.24 3.22 -1.42
CA THR A 42 13.51 3.72 -0.23
C THR A 42 14.45 4.33 0.81
N ASN A 43 14.07 5.51 1.34
CA ASN A 43 14.72 6.09 2.52
C ASN A 43 14.35 5.31 3.80
N TYR A 44 15.21 5.34 4.83
CA TYR A 44 14.95 4.69 6.12
C TYR A 44 13.63 5.18 6.74
N GLY A 45 12.74 4.23 7.07
CA GLY A 45 11.41 4.54 7.63
C GLY A 45 10.43 5.21 6.67
N GLY A 46 10.81 5.40 5.40
CA GLY A 46 10.00 6.01 4.35
C GLY A 46 9.56 5.04 3.26
N GLY A 47 8.77 5.54 2.33
CA GLY A 47 8.16 4.76 1.25
C GLY A 47 6.87 4.09 1.69
N ASN A 48 5.88 4.06 0.81
CA ASN A 48 4.62 3.36 1.02
C ASN A 48 4.38 2.44 -0.18
N THR A 49 3.62 1.38 0.06
CA THR A 49 3.14 0.49 -1.00
C THR A 49 1.69 0.13 -0.68
N SER A 50 0.90 -0.09 -1.72
CA SER A 50 -0.46 -0.57 -1.59
C SER A 50 -0.89 -1.51 -2.71
N ALA A 51 -1.96 -2.25 -2.43
CA ALA A 51 -2.74 -2.96 -3.43
C ALA A 51 -4.24 -2.78 -3.14
N LYS A 52 -5.03 -2.60 -4.19
CA LYS A 52 -6.49 -2.72 -4.14
C LYS A 52 -6.86 -4.17 -4.45
N VAL A 53 -7.49 -4.84 -3.49
CA VAL A 53 -7.75 -6.29 -3.49
C VAL A 53 -9.24 -6.52 -3.25
N MET A 54 -9.86 -7.43 -4.01
CA MET A 54 -11.23 -7.88 -3.69
C MET A 54 -11.19 -8.82 -2.49
N GLU A 55 -12.02 -8.53 -1.49
CA GLU A 55 -12.16 -9.30 -0.25
C GLU A 55 -13.64 -9.53 0.02
N THR A 56 -13.95 -10.64 0.70
CA THR A 56 -15.29 -10.88 1.21
C THR A 56 -15.52 -10.09 2.49
N ASP A 57 -16.54 -9.23 2.51
CA ASP A 57 -16.94 -8.46 3.69
C ASP A 57 -17.52 -9.41 4.77
N PRO A 58 -16.94 -9.42 6.00
CA PRO A 58 -17.39 -10.33 7.06
C PRO A 58 -18.80 -10.02 7.60
N LEU A 59 -19.34 -8.83 7.34
CA LEU A 59 -20.67 -8.43 7.81
C LEU A 59 -21.76 -8.77 6.80
N THR A 60 -21.47 -8.63 5.50
CA THR A 60 -22.47 -8.76 4.44
C THR A 60 -22.29 -10.04 3.60
N GLY A 61 -21.09 -10.60 3.56
CA GLY A 61 -20.74 -11.71 2.67
C GLY A 61 -20.49 -11.29 1.22
N GLU A 62 -20.60 -10.00 0.90
CA GLU A 62 -20.39 -9.48 -0.45
C GLU A 62 -18.91 -9.24 -0.75
N GLU A 63 -18.56 -9.30 -2.03
CA GLU A 63 -17.23 -8.93 -2.50
C GLU A 63 -17.07 -7.40 -2.52
N VAL A 64 -16.07 -6.90 -1.80
CA VAL A 64 -15.75 -5.47 -1.68
C VAL A 64 -14.30 -5.21 -2.06
N GLU A 65 -14.01 -4.04 -2.65
CA GLU A 65 -12.64 -3.64 -2.92
C GLU A 65 -12.02 -3.03 -1.64
N VAL A 66 -10.89 -3.60 -1.22
CA VAL A 66 -10.16 -3.22 -0.01
C VAL A 66 -8.78 -2.70 -0.39
N LEU A 67 -8.44 -1.51 0.09
CA LEU A 67 -7.09 -0.98 0.03
C LEU A 67 -6.26 -1.62 1.14
N TRP A 68 -5.29 -2.44 0.75
CA TRP A 68 -4.16 -2.84 1.59
C TRP A 68 -3.06 -1.80 1.43
N VAL A 69 -2.73 -1.05 2.47
CA VAL A 69 -1.70 0.01 2.43
C VAL A 69 -0.75 -0.16 3.59
N LYS A 70 0.53 0.14 3.37
CA LYS A 70 1.53 0.15 4.45
C LYS A 70 1.01 0.95 5.65
N GLY A 71 1.10 0.36 6.83
CA GLY A 71 0.78 1.04 8.07
C GLY A 71 1.79 2.13 8.43
N SER A 72 1.36 3.06 9.29
CA SER A 72 2.21 4.14 9.79
C SER A 72 3.42 3.60 10.57
N GLY A 73 4.58 4.25 10.42
CA GLY A 73 5.82 3.95 11.15
C GLY A 73 6.58 2.65 10.78
N GLY A 74 6.04 1.81 9.89
CA GLY A 74 6.71 0.58 9.44
C GLY A 74 7.76 0.80 8.35
N ASP A 75 8.86 0.05 8.38
CA ASP A 75 9.88 -0.02 7.34
C ASP A 75 9.46 -0.98 6.21
N VAL A 76 9.48 -0.51 4.96
CA VAL A 76 8.99 -1.25 3.78
C VAL A 76 9.80 -2.53 3.51
N GLY A 77 11.10 -2.53 3.83
CA GLY A 77 11.99 -3.66 3.53
C GLY A 77 11.87 -4.82 4.51
N SER A 78 11.28 -4.56 5.68
CA SER A 78 11.09 -5.54 6.77
C SER A 78 9.62 -5.72 7.16
N ILE A 79 8.71 -5.18 6.36
CA ILE A 79 7.28 -5.26 6.62
C ILE A 79 6.81 -6.71 6.61
N ARG A 80 5.82 -7.01 7.45
CA ARG A 80 5.11 -8.28 7.52
C ARG A 80 3.64 -8.04 7.20
N MET A 81 2.86 -9.12 7.06
CA MET A 81 1.44 -8.99 6.68
C MET A 81 0.64 -8.11 7.65
N ASP A 82 0.92 -8.19 8.95
CA ASP A 82 0.35 -7.34 10.01
C ASP A 82 0.85 -5.88 9.97
N GLY A 83 1.78 -5.57 9.09
CA GLY A 83 2.28 -4.23 8.79
C GLY A 83 1.34 -3.43 7.89
N PHE A 84 0.36 -4.06 7.24
CA PHE A 84 -0.59 -3.39 6.37
C PHE A 84 -1.88 -3.04 7.10
N ALA A 85 -2.34 -1.81 6.89
CA ALA A 85 -3.71 -1.40 7.19
C ALA A 85 -4.63 -1.82 6.04
N THR A 86 -5.87 -2.15 6.35
CA THR A 86 -6.88 -2.54 5.38
C THR A 86 -8.10 -1.64 5.50
N LEU A 87 -8.49 -1.00 4.40
CA LEU A 87 -9.58 -0.02 4.39
C LEU A 87 -10.54 -0.28 3.22
N TYR A 88 -11.83 -0.12 3.46
CA TYR A 88 -12.86 -0.21 2.42
C TYR A 88 -12.70 0.94 1.40
N MET A 89 -12.60 0.62 0.10
CA MET A 89 -12.45 1.64 -0.95
C MET A 89 -13.69 2.52 -1.10
N ASP A 90 -14.89 1.99 -0.94
CA ASP A 90 -16.14 2.77 -1.04
C ASP A 90 -16.24 3.85 0.06
N ARG A 91 -15.76 3.54 1.27
CA ARG A 91 -15.68 4.50 2.38
C ARG A 91 -14.63 5.57 2.12
N LEU A 92 -13.46 5.19 1.60
CA LEU A 92 -12.43 6.14 1.17
C LEU A 92 -12.97 7.08 0.09
N GLU A 93 -13.66 6.55 -0.92
CA GLU A 93 -14.31 7.36 -1.96
C GLU A 93 -15.37 8.32 -1.38
N ALA A 94 -16.10 7.91 -0.35
CA ALA A 94 -17.05 8.80 0.34
C ALA A 94 -16.35 9.97 1.05
N LEU A 95 -15.13 9.79 1.55
CA LEU A 95 -14.35 10.86 2.21
C LEU A 95 -14.03 12.03 1.27
N LYS A 96 -13.97 11.81 -0.05
CA LYS A 96 -13.78 12.91 -1.02
C LYS A 96 -14.82 14.02 -0.87
N LYS A 97 -16.03 13.70 -0.41
CA LYS A 97 -17.12 14.66 -0.20
C LYS A 97 -16.90 15.55 1.03
N LEU A 98 -16.05 15.11 1.96
CA LEU A 98 -15.71 15.86 3.18
C LEU A 98 -14.48 16.75 2.97
N TYR A 99 -13.68 16.51 1.93
CA TYR A 99 -12.46 17.26 1.68
C TYR A 99 -12.77 18.69 1.23
N ARG A 100 -12.24 19.67 1.99
CA ARG A 100 -12.49 21.11 1.78
C ARG A 100 -11.31 21.87 1.17
N GLY A 101 -10.18 21.21 0.95
CA GLY A 101 -8.95 21.82 0.44
C GLY A 101 -7.73 21.50 1.31
N VAL A 102 -6.55 21.93 0.84
CA VAL A 102 -5.26 21.62 1.46
C VAL A 102 -5.16 22.15 2.90
N GLU A 103 -5.80 23.28 3.21
CA GLU A 103 -5.82 23.84 4.58
C GLU A 103 -6.53 22.92 5.60
N PHE A 104 -7.29 21.94 5.11
CA PHE A 104 -8.06 20.96 5.89
C PHE A 104 -7.61 19.53 5.60
N GLU A 105 -6.38 19.29 5.13
CA GLU A 105 -5.92 17.94 4.82
C GLU A 105 -5.73 17.08 6.09
N ASP A 106 -5.22 17.68 7.18
CA ASP A 106 -4.93 16.96 8.43
C ASP A 106 -6.18 16.34 9.08
N GLU A 107 -7.34 16.98 8.97
CA GLU A 107 -8.60 16.41 9.50
C GLU A 107 -9.00 15.11 8.78
N MET A 108 -8.55 14.92 7.53
CA MET A 108 -8.87 13.72 6.76
C MET A 108 -8.29 12.45 7.38
N VAL A 109 -7.13 12.56 8.02
CA VAL A 109 -6.47 11.45 8.73
C VAL A 109 -7.38 10.93 9.86
N GLY A 110 -8.12 11.82 10.52
CA GLY A 110 -9.07 11.48 11.58
C GLY A 110 -10.25 10.62 11.10
N TYR A 111 -10.57 10.63 9.81
CA TYR A 111 -11.65 9.82 9.25
C TYR A 111 -11.22 8.43 8.78
N LEU A 112 -9.91 8.17 8.60
CA LEU A 112 -9.42 6.87 8.13
C LEU A 112 -9.85 5.68 9.02
N PRO A 113 -9.90 5.78 10.37
CA PRO A 113 -10.39 4.69 11.21
C PRO A 113 -11.83 4.25 10.90
N HIS A 114 -12.69 5.15 10.41
CA HIS A 114 -14.06 4.82 9.99
C HIS A 114 -14.11 3.99 8.70
N CYS A 115 -13.00 3.91 7.95
CA CYS A 115 -12.89 3.13 6.73
C CYS A 115 -12.27 1.75 6.97
N THR A 116 -11.96 1.37 8.21
CA THR A 116 -11.25 0.13 8.55
C THR A 116 -12.02 -1.12 8.12
N PHE A 117 -11.35 -1.97 7.33
CA PHE A 117 -11.80 -3.31 6.99
C PHE A 117 -11.40 -4.32 8.07
N ARG A 118 -12.32 -5.25 8.40
CA ARG A 118 -12.10 -6.38 9.34
C ARG A 118 -11.48 -5.99 10.68
N LEU A 119 -11.83 -4.82 11.21
CA LEU A 119 -11.31 -4.31 12.49
C LEU A 119 -9.77 -4.29 12.57
N ASN A 120 -9.07 -4.15 11.44
CA ASN A 120 -7.62 -4.14 11.39
C ASN A 120 -7.08 -2.99 12.27
N PRO A 121 -6.31 -3.28 13.33
CA PRO A 121 -5.86 -2.27 14.28
C PRO A 121 -4.66 -1.46 13.78
N ARG A 122 -4.06 -1.84 12.64
CA ARG A 122 -2.89 -1.14 12.09
C ARG A 122 -3.34 0.24 11.58
N ALA A 123 -2.81 1.29 12.19
CA ALA A 123 -2.99 2.65 11.70
C ALA A 123 -2.50 2.79 10.26
N ALA A 124 -3.35 3.30 9.37
CA ALA A 124 -3.02 3.53 7.97
C ALA A 124 -1.95 4.64 7.82
N SER A 125 -1.20 4.61 6.71
CA SER A 125 -0.30 5.71 6.36
C SER A 125 -1.07 7.02 6.15
N ILE A 126 -0.47 8.15 6.48
CA ILE A 126 -1.06 9.47 6.20
C ILE A 126 -1.25 9.70 4.69
N ASP A 127 -0.42 9.05 3.87
CA ASP A 127 -0.49 9.11 2.41
C ASP A 127 -1.59 8.21 1.81
N THR A 128 -2.47 7.63 2.63
CA THR A 128 -3.57 6.76 2.17
C THR A 128 -4.39 7.37 1.03
N PRO A 129 -4.75 8.68 1.01
CA PRO A 129 -5.45 9.29 -0.12
C PRO A 129 -4.73 9.11 -1.47
N LEU A 130 -3.40 9.19 -1.52
CA LEU A 130 -2.62 8.95 -2.74
C LEU A 130 -2.84 7.52 -3.24
N HIS A 131 -2.69 6.54 -2.34
CA HIS A 131 -2.84 5.12 -2.67
C HIS A 131 -4.28 4.72 -3.02
N ALA A 132 -5.27 5.39 -2.43
CA ALA A 132 -6.67 5.21 -2.73
C ALA A 132 -7.02 5.76 -4.12
N TYR A 133 -6.66 7.01 -4.41
CA TYR A 133 -7.25 7.76 -5.52
C TYR A 133 -6.43 7.73 -6.82
N VAL A 134 -5.18 7.29 -6.79
CA VAL A 134 -4.48 6.93 -8.02
C VAL A 134 -5.20 5.73 -8.65
N PRO A 135 -5.63 5.82 -9.94
CA PRO A 135 -6.45 4.80 -10.61
C PRO A 135 -5.59 3.61 -11.08
N ARG A 136 -4.84 3.04 -10.15
CA ARG A 136 -4.00 1.85 -10.33
C ARG A 136 -4.28 0.87 -9.20
N ARG A 137 -4.22 -0.42 -9.51
CA ARG A 137 -4.38 -1.48 -8.51
C ARG A 137 -3.22 -1.50 -7.53
N HIS A 138 -2.00 -1.27 -7.99
CA HIS A 138 -0.78 -1.25 -7.17
C HIS A 138 -0.17 0.13 -7.24
N VAL A 139 0.22 0.68 -6.09
CA VAL A 139 0.86 2.00 -5.94
C VAL A 139 2.04 1.87 -5.00
#